data_AF-E6S8U1-F1
#
_entry.id   AF-E6S8U1-F1
#
_cell.length_a   1.000
_cell.length_b   1.000
_cell.length_c   1.000
_cell.angle_alpha   90.00
_cell.angle_beta   90.00
_cell.angle_gamma   90.00
#
_symmetry.space_group_name_H-M   'P 1'
#
loop_
_entity.id
_entity.type
_entity.pdbx_description
1 polymer ?
#
loop_
_entity_poly.entity_id
_entity_poly.type
_entity_poly.pdbx_seq_one_letter_code
_entity_poly.pdbx_strand_id
1 'polypeptide(L)'
;MGTQFTGEDQHGDDSVVGSRPGPASPTSPTGTPGSRRPEATAPQTGDEPIDAALQDLARAQAGSLTERIDAGERTQAALRSRLSDLGGT
;
A
#
# COMPACT_ATOMS: atom_id res chain seq x y z
N MET A 1 -6.09 6.78 75.19
CA MET A 1 -4.86 6.96 74.39
C MET A 1 -5.18 6.70 72.92
N GLY A 2 -4.81 7.62 72.02
CA GLY A 2 -4.84 7.46 70.56
C GLY A 2 -6.24 7.61 69.94
N THR A 3 -6.48 8.34 68.86
CA THR A 3 -5.63 9.09 67.93
C THR A 3 -6.51 10.17 67.30
N GLN A 4 -5.91 11.34 67.11
CA GLN A 4 -6.45 12.44 66.32
C GLN A 4 -6.61 11.97 64.87
N PHE A 5 -7.74 12.26 64.23
CA PHE A 5 -7.84 12.25 62.77
C PHE A 5 -8.60 13.49 62.33
N THR A 6 -7.88 14.29 61.56
CA THR A 6 -8.18 15.65 61.11
C THR A 6 -9.40 15.69 60.21
N GLY A 7 -10.10 16.81 60.30
CA GLY A 7 -11.33 17.11 59.56
C GLY A 7 -11.19 16.95 58.06
N GLU A 8 -12.33 16.59 57.50
CA GLU A 8 -12.64 16.56 56.09
C GLU A 8 -12.65 17.99 55.54
N ASP A 9 -11.63 18.34 54.75
CA ASP A 9 -11.75 19.42 53.77
C ASP A 9 -11.80 18.80 52.38
N GLN A 10 -13.03 18.64 51.92
CA GLN A 10 -13.39 18.29 50.56
C GLN A 10 -13.12 19.50 49.66
N HIS A 11 -12.14 19.39 48.77
CA HIS A 11 -12.03 20.10 47.51
C HIS A 11 -11.64 19.03 46.50
N GLY A 12 -12.51 18.63 45.58
CA GLY A 12 -13.12 19.54 44.63
C GLY A 12 -12.20 19.58 43.42
N ASP A 13 -12.47 18.65 42.50
CA ASP A 13 -12.39 18.85 41.05
C ASP A 13 -11.12 19.54 40.52
N ASP A 14 -10.21 18.78 39.90
CA ASP A 14 -10.06 18.93 38.45
C ASP A 14 -9.28 17.77 37.84
N SER A 15 -9.92 17.17 36.85
CA SER A 15 -9.36 16.13 36.00
C SER A 15 -8.32 16.72 35.06
N VAL A 16 -7.04 16.67 35.41
CA VAL A 16 -6.01 16.59 34.36
C VAL A 16 -5.91 15.13 33.94
N VAL A 17 -6.90 14.71 33.16
CA VAL A 17 -6.79 13.50 32.34
C VAL A 17 -5.52 13.71 31.53
N GLY A 18 -4.47 12.98 31.89
CA GLY A 18 -3.25 12.96 31.10
C GLY A 18 -3.69 12.60 29.69
N SER A 19 -3.49 13.52 28.76
CA SER A 19 -3.73 13.36 27.34
C SER A 19 -2.99 12.13 26.86
N ARG A 20 -3.60 10.95 27.01
CA ARG A 20 -3.20 9.75 26.31
C ARG A 20 -3.30 10.15 24.84
N PRO A 21 -2.22 10.05 24.05
CA PRO A 21 -2.37 10.10 22.62
C PRO A 21 -3.40 9.03 22.27
N GLY A 22 -4.60 9.46 21.84
CA GLY A 22 -5.57 8.53 21.27
C GLY A 22 -4.86 7.77 20.15
N PRO A 23 -5.19 6.48 19.92
CA PRO A 23 -4.66 5.79 18.76
C PRO A 23 -4.97 6.68 17.57
N ALA A 24 -3.94 7.20 16.91
CA ALA A 24 -4.10 7.97 15.69
C ALA A 24 -5.00 7.13 14.80
N SER A 25 -6.24 7.58 14.60
CA SER A 25 -7.13 6.92 13.66
C SER A 25 -6.36 6.86 12.35
N PRO A 26 -6.20 5.69 11.71
CA PRO A 26 -5.55 5.65 10.43
C PRO A 26 -6.34 6.61 9.55
N THR A 27 -5.71 7.72 9.17
CA THR A 27 -6.19 8.55 8.08
C THR A 27 -6.23 7.61 6.90
N SER A 28 -7.41 7.03 6.66
CA SER A 28 -7.67 6.28 5.45
C SER A 28 -7.26 7.24 4.35
N PRO A 29 -6.32 6.89 3.45
CA PRO A 29 -6.08 7.72 2.30
C PRO A 29 -7.46 7.86 1.65
N THR A 30 -8.01 9.07 1.65
CA THR A 30 -9.12 9.43 0.78
C THR A 30 -8.56 9.33 -0.63
N GLY A 31 -8.38 8.09 -1.10
CA GLY A 31 -8.13 7.79 -2.48
C GLY A 31 -9.39 8.22 -3.20
N THR A 32 -9.32 9.39 -3.83
CA THR A 32 -10.30 9.84 -4.79
C THR A 32 -10.69 8.64 -5.67
N PRO A 33 -11.96 8.21 -5.71
CA PRO A 33 -12.43 7.22 -6.67
C PRO A 33 -12.42 7.91 -8.04
N GLY A 34 -11.24 7.99 -8.63
CA GLY A 34 -10.98 8.92 -9.73
C GLY A 34 -9.53 8.99 -10.18
N SER A 35 -8.62 8.16 -9.67
CA SER A 35 -7.44 7.80 -10.47
C SER A 35 -7.95 6.99 -11.65
N ARG A 36 -8.35 7.68 -12.73
CA ARG A 36 -8.24 7.10 -14.07
C ARG A 36 -6.80 6.62 -14.13
N ARG A 37 -6.61 5.30 -13.99
CA ARG A 37 -5.31 4.67 -14.15
C ARG A 37 -4.78 5.28 -15.45
N PRO A 38 -3.67 6.03 -15.43
CA PRO A 38 -3.15 6.63 -16.65
C PRO A 38 -3.12 5.50 -17.68
N GLU A 39 -3.71 5.74 -18.85
CA GLU A 39 -3.71 4.83 -20.00
C GLU A 39 -2.30 4.27 -20.06
N ALA A 40 -2.12 3.05 -19.57
CA ALA A 40 -0.81 2.56 -19.15
C ALA A 40 -0.09 2.18 -20.43
N THR A 41 0.47 3.20 -21.08
CA THR A 41 1.38 3.02 -22.20
C THR A 41 2.46 2.12 -21.64
N ALA A 42 2.58 0.93 -22.23
CA ALA A 42 3.54 -0.06 -21.77
C ALA A 42 4.92 0.60 -21.70
N PRO A 43 5.64 0.46 -20.58
CA PRO A 43 6.95 1.07 -20.45
C PRO A 43 7.89 0.47 -21.50
N GLN A 44 8.69 1.32 -22.15
CA GLN A 44 9.72 0.88 -23.06
C GLN A 44 11.03 0.69 -22.30
N THR A 45 11.55 -0.53 -22.36
CA THR A 45 12.78 -0.96 -21.70
C THR A 45 13.96 -0.96 -22.67
N GLY A 46 13.70 -0.84 -23.97
CA GLY A 46 14.72 -0.95 -25.03
C GLY A 46 15.07 -2.40 -25.35
N ASP A 47 14.31 -3.34 -24.80
CA ASP A 47 14.45 -4.78 -24.98
C ASP A 47 13.20 -5.30 -25.68
N GLU A 48 13.29 -5.48 -27.00
CA GLU A 48 12.17 -5.86 -27.88
C GLU A 48 11.28 -6.99 -27.31
N PRO A 49 11.81 -8.14 -26.84
CA PRO A 49 10.96 -9.19 -26.28
C PRO A 49 10.24 -8.79 -25.00
N ILE A 50 10.84 -7.94 -24.15
CA ILE A 50 10.18 -7.43 -22.93
C ILE A 50 9.13 -6.39 -23.29
N ASP A 51 9.45 -5.49 -24.22
CA ASP A 51 8.55 -4.43 -24.66
C ASP A 51 7.29 -5.02 -25.32
N ALA A 52 7.45 -6.06 -26.15
CA ALA A 52 6.34 -6.81 -26.72
C ALA A 52 5.47 -7.47 -25.64
N ALA A 53 6.07 -8.10 -24.62
CA ALA A 53 5.32 -8.75 -23.54
C ALA A 53 4.58 -7.73 -22.65
N LEU A 54 5.21 -6.60 -22.33
CA LEU A 54 4.57 -5.52 -21.57
C LEU A 54 3.41 -4.89 -22.34
N GLN A 55 3.54 -4.75 -23.66
CA GLN A 55 2.47 -4.25 -24.51
C GLN A 55 1.30 -5.23 -24.60
N ASP A 56 1.59 -6.53 -24.68
CA ASP A 56 0.57 -7.57 -24.61
C ASP A 56 -0.18 -7.54 -23.26
N LEU A 57 0.56 -7.45 -22.14
CA LEU A 57 -0.03 -7.28 -20.82
C LEU A 57 -0.90 -6.03 -20.73
N ALA A 58 -0.44 -4.89 -21.25
CA ALA A 58 -1.22 -3.67 -21.26
C ALA A 58 -2.54 -3.81 -22.04
N ARG A 59 -2.52 -4.49 -23.18
CA ARG A 59 -3.73 -4.81 -23.96
C ARG A 59 -4.66 -5.75 -23.22
N ALA A 60 -4.12 -6.79 -22.58
CA ALA A 60 -4.89 -7.76 -21.81
C ALA A 60 -5.61 -7.15 -20.61
N GLN A 61 -5.16 -6.00 -20.08
CA GLN A 61 -5.85 -5.31 -18.97
C GLN A 61 -7.30 -4.92 -19.28
N ALA A 62 -7.65 -4.73 -20.56
CA ALA A 62 -9.01 -4.45 -21.00
C ALA A 62 -9.85 -5.72 -21.23
N GLY A 63 -9.22 -6.91 -21.20
CA GLY A 63 -9.86 -8.21 -21.42
C GLY A 63 -10.31 -8.92 -20.15
N SER A 64 -10.57 -10.22 -20.28
CA SER A 64 -11.00 -11.11 -19.21
C SER A 64 -9.89 -11.39 -18.18
N LEU A 65 -10.28 -11.86 -16.99
CA LEU A 65 -9.32 -12.26 -15.95
C LEU A 65 -8.31 -13.29 -16.46
N THR A 66 -8.75 -14.27 -17.24
CA THR A 66 -7.90 -15.30 -17.81
C THR A 66 -6.86 -14.71 -18.76
N GLU A 67 -7.26 -13.79 -19.66
CA GLU A 67 -6.33 -13.10 -20.57
C GLU A 67 -5.28 -12.28 -19.80
N ARG A 68 -5.69 -11.62 -18.71
CA ARG A 68 -4.75 -10.88 -17.86
C ARG A 68 -3.74 -11.80 -17.16
N ILE A 69 -4.17 -12.98 -16.72
CA ILE A 69 -3.28 -13.96 -16.08
C ILE A 69 -2.27 -14.49 -17.10
N ASP A 70 -2.72 -14.94 -18.26
CA ASP A 70 -1.86 -15.46 -19.33
C ASP A 70 -0.81 -14.44 -19.79
N ALA A 71 -1.26 -13.21 -20.07
CA ALA A 71 -0.35 -12.12 -20.44
C ALA A 71 0.62 -11.75 -19.30
N GLY A 72 0.17 -11.85 -18.05
CA GLY A 72 0.99 -11.66 -16.86
C GLY A 72 2.09 -12.70 -16.74
N GLU A 73 1.77 -13.98 -16.94
CA GLU A 73 2.74 -15.08 -16.91
C GLU A 73 3.78 -14.94 -18.01
N ARG A 74 3.36 -14.61 -19.24
CA ARG A 74 4.28 -14.35 -20.36
C ARG A 74 5.23 -13.19 -20.06
N THR A 75 4.71 -12.11 -19.50
CA THR A 75 5.53 -10.96 -19.08
C THR A 75 6.52 -11.34 -17.99
N GLN A 76 6.08 -12.08 -16.97
CA GLN A 76 6.95 -12.54 -15.89
C GLN A 76 8.05 -13.47 -16.39
N ALA A 77 7.74 -14.40 -17.30
CA ALA A 77 8.72 -15.29 -17.91
C ALA A 77 9.80 -14.52 -18.67
N ALA A 78 9.41 -13.52 -19.47
CA ALA A 78 10.34 -12.65 -20.20
C ALA A 78 11.27 -11.89 -19.23
N LEU A 79 10.71 -11.27 -18.19
CA LEU A 79 11.49 -10.55 -17.17
C LEU A 79 12.46 -11.46 -16.42
N ARG A 80 12.03 -12.67 -16.04
CA ARG A 80 12.89 -13.66 -15.37
C ARG A 80 14.03 -14.13 -16.26
N SER A 81 13.74 -14.39 -17.53
CA SER A 81 14.76 -14.78 -18.51
C SER A 81 15.83 -13.69 -18.62
N ARG A 82 15.41 -12.42 -18.72
CA ARG A 82 16.35 -11.32 -18.83
C ARG A 82 17.16 -11.08 -17.57
N LEU A 83 16.53 -11.20 -16.39
CA LEU A 83 17.24 -11.09 -15.14
C LEU A 83 18.30 -12.19 -14.97
N SER A 84 18.01 -13.41 -15.44
CA SER A 84 18.97 -14.51 -15.45
C SER A 84 20.14 -14.25 -16.39
N ASP A 85 19.89 -13.66 -17.55
CA ASP A 85 20.91 -13.27 -18.54
C ASP A 85 21.81 -12.13 -18.02
N LEU A 86 21.22 -11.14 -17.34
CA LEU A 86 21.94 -10.03 -16.71
C LEU A 86 22.72 -10.44 -15.43
N GLY A 87 22.23 -11.46 -14.72
CA GLY A 87 22.83 -12.00 -13.51
C GLY A 87 23.88 -13.09 -13.76
N GLY A 88 24.38 -13.23 -14.99
CA GLY A 88 25.36 -14.24 -15.41
C GLY A 88 26.78 -14.02 -14.86
N THR A 89 26.93 -13.96 -13.54
CA THR A 89 28.22 -13.96 -12.82
C THR A 89 28.17 -14.85 -11.60
#